data_AF-A0A6P4XTN8-F1
#
_entry.id   AF-A0A6P4XTN8-F1
#
_cell.length_a   1.000
_cell.length_b   1.000
_cell.length_c   1.000
_cell.angle_alpha   90.00
_cell.angle_beta   90.00
_cell.angle_gamma   90.00
#
_symmetry.space_group_name_H-M   'P 1'
#
loop_
_entity.id
_entity.type
_entity.pdbx_description
1 polymer ?
#
loop_
_entity_poly.entity_id
_entity_poly.type
_entity_poly.pdbx_seq_one_letter_code
_entity_poly.pdbx_strand_id
1 'polypeptide(L)'
;MEREQDGRLPMLDVMLIKNQDRTITTDVYRKETHTDHYLQWSSNHPVQQKLGIVKTLMHRADTLIQDRTLREVEKGKVRTHSVTAAIQTGPLEKVTPEKHSRGTTRTHNVETGDKHPPALLYSLTLKGLQKD
;
A
#
# COMPACT_ATOMS: atom_id res chain seq x y z
N MET A 1 8.10 18.69 22.33
CA MET A 1 7.25 17.69 23.00
C MET A 1 6.00 17.50 22.15
N GLU A 2 5.62 16.26 21.85
CA GLU A 2 4.37 15.95 21.15
C GLU A 2 3.18 16.36 22.03
N ARG A 3 2.12 16.91 21.43
CA ARG A 3 0.95 17.43 22.18
C ARG A 3 -0.32 16.86 21.59
N GLU A 4 -1.17 16.32 22.45
CA GLU A 4 -2.51 15.88 22.10
C GLU A 4 -3.38 17.12 21.86
N GLN A 5 -4.12 17.15 20.75
CA GLN A 5 -5.10 18.17 20.42
C GLN A 5 -6.35 17.47 19.86
N ASP A 6 -7.53 17.83 20.36
CA ASP A 6 -8.81 17.26 19.92
C ASP A 6 -8.87 15.73 19.94
N GLY A 7 -8.26 15.11 20.96
CA GLY A 7 -8.19 13.65 21.09
C GLY A 7 -7.19 12.99 20.12
N ARG A 8 -6.37 13.77 19.42
CA ARG A 8 -5.41 13.31 18.41
C ARG A 8 -3.99 13.61 18.87
N LEU A 9 -3.13 12.59 18.88
CA LEU A 9 -1.71 12.72 19.23
C LEU A 9 -0.86 12.23 18.06
N PRO A 10 -0.20 13.14 17.33
CA PRO A 10 0.75 12.76 16.29
C PRO A 10 2.07 12.28 16.91
N MET A 11 2.49 11.07 16.54
CA MET A 11 3.76 10.47 16.95
C MET A 11 4.48 9.85 15.75
N LEU A 12 5.68 10.36 15.44
CA LEU A 12 6.43 9.96 14.24
C LEU A 12 5.57 9.99 12.97
N ASP A 13 5.20 8.81 12.46
CA ASP A 13 4.41 8.59 11.25
C ASP A 13 3.01 8.02 11.52
N VAL A 14 2.61 7.96 12.79
CA VAL A 14 1.31 7.47 13.27
C VAL A 14 0.54 8.59 13.96
N MET A 15 -0.75 8.66 13.68
CA MET A 15 -1.71 9.48 14.41
C MET A 15 -2.48 8.56 15.36
N LEU A 16 -2.36 8.81 16.66
CA LEU A 16 -3.17 8.15 17.68
C LEU A 16 -4.46 8.96 17.88
N ILE A 17 -5.61 8.31 17.78
CA ILE A 17 -6.93 8.92 17.88
C ILE A 17 -7.67 8.28 19.04
N LYS A 18 -8.01 9.07 20.06
CA LYS A 18 -8.83 8.65 21.19
C LYS A 18 -10.30 8.77 20.84
N ASN A 19 -10.99 7.64 20.87
CA ASN A 19 -12.42 7.54 20.57
C ASN A 19 -13.25 7.83 21.82
N GLN A 20 -14.55 8.11 21.62
CA GLN A 20 -15.49 8.40 22.71
C GLN A 20 -15.66 7.24 23.68
N ASP A 21 -15.55 6.01 23.18
CA ASP A 21 -15.60 4.76 23.95
C ASP A 21 -14.29 4.44 24.69
N ARG A 22 -13.33 5.40 24.71
CA ARG A 22 -12.00 5.29 25.34
C ARG A 22 -11.07 4.28 24.66
N THR A 23 -11.41 3.79 23.47
CA THR A 23 -10.47 3.03 22.64
C THR A 23 -9.50 3.97 21.91
N ILE A 24 -8.39 3.42 21.43
CA ILE A 24 -7.44 4.14 20.59
C ILE A 24 -7.46 3.51 19.21
N THR A 25 -7.68 4.35 18.20
CA THR A 25 -7.46 3.99 16.81
C THR A 25 -6.22 4.65 16.25
N THR A 26 -5.63 4.02 15.24
CA THR A 26 -4.43 4.51 14.58
C THR A 26 -4.70 4.86 13.12
N ASP A 27 -4.04 5.91 12.67
CA ASP A 27 -4.03 6.39 11.29
C ASP A 27 -2.60 6.83 10.90
N VAL A 28 -2.33 7.12 9.64
CA VAL A 28 -1.04 7.66 9.19
C VAL A 28 -1.00 9.16 9.48
N TYR A 29 0.04 9.62 10.17
CA TYR A 29 0.25 11.06 10.35
C TYR A 29 1.06 11.64 9.20
N ARG A 30 0.54 12.74 8.62
CA ARG A 30 1.23 13.56 7.62
C ARG A 30 1.46 14.94 8.19
N LYS A 31 2.72 15.37 8.25
CA LYS A 31 3.06 16.76 8.58
C LYS A 31 2.56 17.70 7.50
N GLU A 32 2.37 18.96 7.83
CA GLU A 32 1.97 20.01 6.88
C GLU A 32 2.97 20.15 5.72
N THR A 33 4.26 19.85 5.96
CA THR A 33 5.30 19.86 4.93
C THR A 33 5.37 18.57 4.11
N HIS A 34 4.48 17.61 4.34
CA HIS A 34 4.46 16.36 3.59
C HIS A 34 3.88 16.56 2.19
N THR A 35 4.69 16.31 1.16
CA THR A 35 4.33 16.54 -0.25
C THR A 35 3.90 15.28 -1.00
N ASP A 36 3.86 14.12 -0.34
CA ASP A 36 3.66 12.80 -0.98
C ASP A 36 4.71 12.46 -2.06
N HIS A 37 5.81 13.23 -2.12
CA HIS A 37 6.93 12.98 -3.02
C HIS A 37 7.99 12.12 -2.33
N TYR A 38 7.99 10.84 -2.67
CA TYR A 38 8.98 9.89 -2.16
C TYR A 38 10.16 9.71 -3.12
N LEU A 39 9.85 9.32 -4.34
CA LEU A 39 10.84 9.11 -5.39
C LEU A 39 10.18 9.31 -6.75
N GLN A 40 10.71 10.24 -7.53
CA GLN A 40 10.21 10.48 -8.87
C GLN A 40 10.54 9.27 -9.77
N TRP A 41 9.55 8.79 -10.53
CA TRP A 41 9.74 7.60 -11.36
C TRP A 41 10.75 7.81 -12.48
N SER A 42 10.91 9.03 -12.99
CA SER A 42 11.92 9.35 -14.01
C SER A 42 13.33 9.56 -13.46
N SER A 43 13.51 9.51 -12.13
CA SER A 43 14.86 9.61 -11.56
C SER A 43 15.70 8.38 -11.89
N ASN A 44 17.03 8.53 -11.96
CA ASN A 44 17.96 7.44 -12.24
C ASN A 44 18.16 6.51 -11.01
N HIS A 45 17.07 5.92 -10.53
CA HIS A 45 17.07 4.91 -9.48
C HIS A 45 16.63 3.56 -10.06
N PRO A 46 17.21 2.44 -9.59
CA PRO A 46 16.76 1.11 -9.95
C PRO A 46 15.26 0.92 -9.71
N VAL A 47 14.60 0.23 -10.63
CA VAL A 47 13.15 -0.03 -10.57
C VAL A 47 12.77 -0.74 -9.26
N GLN A 48 13.63 -1.63 -8.77
CA GLN A 48 13.43 -2.39 -7.53
C GLN A 48 13.33 -1.46 -6.31
N GLN A 49 14.07 -0.36 -6.28
CA GLN A 49 14.00 0.61 -5.19
C GLN A 49 12.69 1.40 -5.24
N LYS A 50 12.29 1.86 -6.44
CA LYS A 50 11.00 2.54 -6.65
C LYS A 50 9.83 1.65 -6.21
N LEU A 51 9.82 0.39 -6.64
CA LEU A 51 8.82 -0.59 -6.23
C LEU A 51 8.87 -0.89 -4.73
N GLY A 52 10.07 -0.95 -4.14
CA GLY A 52 10.26 -1.12 -2.70
C GLY A 52 9.59 -0.01 -1.88
N ILE A 53 9.69 1.24 -2.34
CA ILE A 53 9.00 2.38 -1.70
C ILE A 53 7.48 2.18 -1.76
N VAL A 54 6.92 1.90 -2.94
CA VAL A 54 5.47 1.68 -3.10
C VAL A 54 4.99 0.54 -2.19
N LYS A 55 5.72 -0.57 -2.16
CA LYS A 55 5.41 -1.73 -1.32
C LYS A 55 5.39 -1.35 0.16
N THR A 56 6.41 -0.61 0.62
CA THR A 56 6.49 -0.14 2.00
C THR A 56 5.33 0.79 2.36
N LEU A 57 4.93 1.69 1.47
CA LEU A 57 3.81 2.61 1.71
C LEU A 57 2.46 1.90 1.75
N MET A 58 2.24 0.94 0.85
CA MET A 58 1.04 0.09 0.86
C MET A 58 0.97 -0.72 2.15
N HIS A 59 2.08 -1.36 2.54
CA HIS A 59 2.16 -2.12 3.77
C HIS A 59 1.88 -1.25 5.00
N ARG A 60 2.43 -0.03 5.04
CA ARG A 60 2.18 0.92 6.13
C ARG A 60 0.71 1.32 6.23
N ALA A 61 0.04 1.54 5.10
CA ALA A 61 -1.41 1.80 5.11
C ALA A 61 -2.17 0.59 5.70
N ASP A 62 -1.79 -0.63 5.34
CA ASP A 62 -2.40 -1.86 5.88
C ASP A 62 -2.16 -2.06 7.38
N THR A 63 -0.97 -1.74 7.89
CA THR A 63 -0.61 -1.99 9.29
C THR A 63 -1.00 -0.86 10.24
N LEU A 64 -0.92 0.39 9.79
CA LEU A 64 -1.07 1.55 10.67
C LEU A 64 -2.50 2.06 10.72
N ILE A 65 -3.27 1.92 9.64
CA ILE A 65 -4.63 2.48 9.59
C ILE A 65 -5.62 1.40 9.98
N GLN A 66 -6.32 1.58 11.09
CA GLN A 66 -7.34 0.64 11.53
C GLN A 66 -8.64 0.80 10.75
N ASP A 67 -9.06 2.04 10.47
CA ASP A 67 -10.26 2.32 9.69
C ASP A 67 -10.10 1.87 8.24
N ARG A 68 -11.03 1.03 7.77
CA ARG A 68 -10.96 0.46 6.42
C ARG A 68 -11.13 1.51 5.32
N THR A 69 -11.97 2.52 5.54
CA THR A 69 -12.24 3.56 4.55
C THR A 69 -11.05 4.48 4.39
N LEU A 70 -10.45 4.92 5.51
CA LEU A 70 -9.24 5.73 5.51
C LEU A 70 -8.05 4.97 4.92
N ARG A 71 -7.95 3.67 5.18
CA ARG A 71 -6.93 2.80 4.58
C ARG A 71 -7.00 2.82 3.05
N GLU A 72 -8.19 2.68 2.48
CA GLU A 72 -8.36 2.69 1.03
C GLU A 72 -8.09 4.07 0.41
N VAL A 73 -8.44 5.14 1.12
CA VAL A 73 -8.08 6.52 0.74
C VAL A 73 -6.56 6.68 0.71
N GLU A 74 -5.84 6.23 1.74
CA GLU A 74 -4.39 6.33 1.81
C GLU A 74 -3.70 5.51 0.72
N LYS A 75 -4.16 4.26 0.49
CA LYS A 75 -3.71 3.46 -0.66
C LYS A 75 -4.01 4.14 -1.99
N GLY A 76 -5.12 4.88 -2.09
CA GLY A 76 -5.46 5.72 -3.23
C GLY A 76 -4.38 6.78 -3.49
N LYS A 77 -3.95 7.51 -2.46
CA LYS A 77 -2.87 8.50 -2.56
C LYS A 77 -1.57 7.85 -3.05
N VAL A 78 -1.18 6.71 -2.48
CA VAL A 78 0.03 5.98 -2.90
C VAL A 78 -0.06 5.58 -4.37
N ARG A 79 -1.22 5.08 -4.82
CA ARG A 79 -1.45 4.73 -6.23
C ARG A 79 -1.31 5.95 -7.14
N THR A 80 -1.97 7.06 -6.83
CA THR A 80 -1.90 8.27 -7.67
C THR A 80 -0.46 8.76 -7.82
N HIS A 81 0.28 8.90 -6.73
CA HIS A 81 1.65 9.42 -6.78
C HIS A 81 2.67 8.43 -7.40
N SER A 82 2.33 7.13 -7.46
CA SER A 82 3.17 6.10 -8.09
C SER A 82 2.81 5.87 -9.57
N VAL A 83 1.52 5.93 -9.93
CA VAL A 83 0.98 5.63 -11.27
C VAL A 83 1.05 6.84 -12.20
N THR A 84 0.80 8.05 -11.71
CA THR A 84 0.98 9.26 -12.53
C THR A 84 2.44 9.39 -13.00
N ALA A 85 3.37 8.89 -12.20
CA ALA A 85 4.79 8.86 -12.54
C ALA A 85 5.13 7.81 -13.64
N ALA A 86 4.32 6.76 -13.81
CA ALA A 86 4.47 5.77 -14.88
C ALA A 86 3.81 6.21 -16.21
N ILE A 87 2.71 6.96 -16.15
CA ILE A 87 1.99 7.46 -17.34
C ILE A 87 2.79 8.56 -18.07
N GLN A 88 3.68 9.28 -17.37
CA GLN A 88 4.58 10.26 -18.01
C GLN A 88 5.65 9.60 -18.91
N THR A 89 5.83 8.27 -18.84
CA THR A 89 6.80 7.51 -19.63
C THR A 89 6.10 6.48 -20.53
N GLY A 90 5.57 6.93 -21.67
CA GLY A 90 5.15 6.07 -22.79
C GLY A 90 3.76 5.41 -22.68
N PRO A 91 3.18 4.95 -23.81
CA PRO A 91 1.79 4.53 -23.87
C PRO A 91 1.62 3.13 -23.26
N LEU A 92 0.83 3.03 -22.20
CA LEU A 92 0.40 1.74 -21.64
C LEU A 92 -0.92 1.34 -22.29
N GLU A 93 -0.86 0.29 -23.11
CA GLU A 93 -2.03 -0.42 -23.63
C GLU A 93 -2.85 -1.01 -22.46
N LYS A 94 -4.17 -0.94 -22.58
CA LYS A 94 -5.13 -1.25 -21.51
C LYS A 94 -4.99 -2.70 -21.05
N VAL A 95 -4.51 -2.93 -19.83
CA VAL A 95 -4.51 -4.27 -19.22
C VAL A 95 -5.85 -4.49 -18.49
N THR A 96 -6.76 -5.25 -19.11
CA THR A 96 -7.95 -5.80 -18.46
C THR A 96 -7.60 -7.07 -17.68
N PRO A 97 -8.25 -7.34 -16.52
CA PRO A 97 -7.94 -8.51 -15.70
C PRO A 97 -8.49 -9.80 -16.35
N GLU A 98 -7.61 -10.67 -16.81
CA GLU A 98 -7.97 -11.99 -17.32
C GLU A 98 -7.95 -13.03 -16.19
N LYS A 99 -9.07 -13.73 -15.99
CA LYS A 99 -9.21 -14.81 -15.01
C LYS A 99 -8.52 -16.07 -15.53
N HIS A 100 -7.41 -16.48 -14.93
CA HIS A 100 -6.85 -17.81 -15.18
C HIS A 100 -7.03 -18.72 -13.96
N SER A 101 -7.89 -19.72 -14.11
CA SER A 101 -8.02 -20.86 -13.21
C SER A 101 -6.80 -21.77 -13.32
N ARG A 102 -6.05 -21.98 -12.23
CA ARG A 102 -5.02 -23.02 -12.17
C ARG A 102 -5.60 -24.26 -11.49
N GLY A 103 -5.59 -25.38 -12.19
CA GLY A 103 -6.05 -26.68 -11.72
C GLY A 103 -5.24 -27.21 -10.53
N THR A 104 -5.92 -27.82 -9.58
CA THR A 104 -5.36 -28.45 -8.38
C THR A 104 -5.41 -29.96 -8.54
N THR A 105 -4.24 -30.63 -8.55
CA THR A 105 -4.17 -32.07 -8.29
C THR A 105 -4.25 -32.31 -6.79
N ARG A 106 -5.11 -33.25 -6.41
CA ARG A 106 -5.65 -33.55 -5.08
C ARG A 106 -4.73 -34.51 -4.30
N THR A 107 -4.42 -34.26 -3.02
CA THR A 107 -4.24 -35.30 -1.98
C THR A 107 -4.51 -34.76 -0.56
N HIS A 108 -5.54 -35.35 0.06
CA HIS A 108 -5.88 -35.58 1.48
C HIS A 108 -5.78 -34.51 2.59
N ASN A 109 -6.88 -34.45 3.37
CA ASN A 109 -7.25 -33.54 4.46
C ASN A 109 -6.54 -33.79 5.80
N VAL A 110 -6.27 -32.72 6.55
CA VAL A 110 -6.52 -32.61 8.00
C VAL A 110 -7.01 -31.19 8.29
N GLU A 111 -8.21 -31.09 8.87
CA GLU A 111 -8.84 -29.85 9.36
C GLU A 111 -8.34 -29.54 10.77
N THR A 112 -7.71 -28.36 10.97
CA THR A 112 -7.86 -27.58 12.21
C THR A 112 -7.62 -26.11 11.90
N GLY A 113 -8.51 -25.25 12.39
CA GLY A 113 -8.65 -23.86 11.97
C GLY A 113 -7.54 -22.91 12.42
N ASP A 114 -7.17 -22.02 11.51
CA ASP A 114 -7.01 -20.59 11.75
C ASP A 114 -7.08 -19.89 10.39
N LYS A 115 -8.17 -19.18 10.09
CA LYS A 115 -8.36 -18.55 8.76
C LYS A 115 -7.65 -17.21 8.74
N HIS A 116 -6.32 -17.23 8.70
CA HIS A 116 -5.57 -16.09 8.20
C HIS A 116 -5.93 -15.90 6.70
N PRO A 117 -6.40 -14.71 6.26
CA PRO A 117 -6.63 -14.49 4.85
C PRO A 117 -5.29 -14.63 4.11
N PRO A 118 -5.24 -15.34 2.97
CA PRO A 118 -4.01 -15.53 2.23
C PRO A 118 -3.47 -14.15 1.87
N ALA A 119 -2.19 -13.92 2.20
CA ALA A 119 -1.45 -12.76 1.75
C ALA A 119 -1.71 -12.60 0.26
N LEU A 120 -2.41 -11.53 -0.13
CA LEU A 120 -2.57 -11.15 -1.52
C LEU A 120 -1.16 -10.86 -2.05
N LEU A 121 -0.54 -11.90 -2.60
CA LEU A 121 0.65 -11.81 -3.42
C LEU A 121 0.26 -10.95 -4.62
N TYR A 122 0.42 -9.63 -4.47
CA TYR A 122 0.44 -8.69 -5.58
C TYR A 122 1.72 -9.00 -6.38
N SER A 123 1.65 -10.04 -7.21
CA SER A 123 2.67 -10.35 -8.20
C SER A 123 2.58 -9.30 -9.30
N LEU A 124 3.36 -8.23 -9.19
CA LEU A 124 3.71 -7.41 -10.34
C LEU A 124 4.68 -8.22 -11.21
N THR A 125 4.13 -9.06 -12.08
CA THR A 125 4.90 -9.74 -13.12
C THR A 125 5.18 -8.75 -14.24
N LEU A 126 6.40 -8.20 -14.26
CA LEU A 126 6.93 -7.45 -15.39
C LEU A 126 7.20 -8.42 -16.55
N LYS A 127 6.25 -8.57 -17.48
CA LYS A 127 6.55 -9.08 -18.82
C LYS A 127 6.94 -7.89 -19.70
N GLY A 128 8.12 -7.96 -20.30
CA GLY A 128 8.46 -7.16 -21.48
C GLY A 128 9.28 -5.89 -21.24
N LEU A 129 10.47 -6.01 -20.67
CA LEU A 129 11.56 -5.07 -20.97
C LEU A 129 12.57 -5.80 -21.84
N GLN A 130 12.44 -5.63 -23.16
CA GLN A 130 13.52 -5.90 -24.09
C GLN A 130 14.67 -4.95 -23.75
N LYS A 131 15.86 -5.53 -23.62
CA LYS A 131 17.13 -4.81 -23.57
C LYS A 131 17.35 -4.17 -24.93
N ASP A 132 17.60 -2.87 -24.93
CA ASP A 132 18.48 -2.23 -25.90
C ASP A 132 19.77 -1.84 -25.15
#